data_AF-A0A3D3LDQ8-F1
#
_entry.id   AF-A0A3D3LDQ8-F1
#
_cell.length_a   1.000
_cell.length_b   1.000
_cell.length_c   1.000
_cell.angle_alpha   90.00
_cell.angle_beta   90.00
_cell.angle_gamma   90.00
#
_symmetry.space_group_name_H-M   'P 1'
#
loop_
_entity.id
_entity.type
_entity.pdbx_description
1 polymer ?
#
loop_
_entity_poly.entity_id
_entity_poly.type
_entity_poly.pdbx_seq_one_letter_code
_entity_poly.pdbx_strand_id
1 'polypeptide(L)'
;LDYLLTRPEVDPAHVGVTGNSGGGTQTTWLCGVEPRWTMAAPACFVTTFRRNAENELPADTEQCPPRVLALELDHSDFLAAQAPKPTLILAQEKDYFDARGATEAHQRLKTLYTLLGQPDNTRLHIGGDYHGYSQVNREGMYRFFNLATGVSDAQAEPGLIYEKDETLWCFPEGQAGKASRTLFSFTEEKAARLAQERGPVEGAALQDAIRSVLNIPEAPGGAPDYRILRATGARQYPAKGYCAYAVETEPGIHALVTRLHDDTLTSRPPLGQKRAVLYLSHRSADEELRGEPLIQQLLTEEKGAAFYACDLRGIGDSQPDICGINQMLRPYGSDYFISAHSLMLDRPYLGQRVFDALRVIEWLADQGHEEIHLAGRGWGALAAVFAAVLEPRARQVTLKNGLSSYLEVARTEDYKWPYSMLPPNILAHFDLPDCHAALRDRSLRLLEPWGAADGMNP
;
A
#
# COMPACT_ATOMS: atom_id res chain seq x y z
N LEU A 1 19.64 16.87 14.64
CA LEU A 1 20.18 18.18 14.22
C LEU A 1 20.18 19.19 15.37
N ASP A 2 19.05 19.39 16.07
CA ASP A 2 18.97 20.36 17.19
C ASP A 2 20.11 20.23 18.20
N TYR A 3 20.35 19.02 18.72
CA TYR A 3 21.46 18.76 19.64
C TYR A 3 22.82 19.07 19.01
N LEU A 4 23.05 18.65 17.75
CA LEU A 4 24.32 18.86 17.04
C LEU A 4 24.69 20.35 16.98
N LEU A 5 23.72 21.22 16.71
CA LEU A 5 23.93 22.67 16.61
C LEU A 5 24.18 23.35 17.98
N THR A 6 24.01 22.65 19.10
CA THR A 6 24.37 23.17 20.43
C THR A 6 25.85 22.95 20.77
N ARG A 7 26.55 22.14 19.97
CA ARG A 7 27.93 21.73 20.24
C ARG A 7 28.91 22.84 19.84
N PRO A 8 29.82 23.29 20.72
CA PRO A 8 30.76 24.36 20.41
C PRO A 8 31.77 24.00 19.29
N GLU A 9 31.98 22.71 19.05
CA GLU A 9 32.82 22.18 17.97
C GLU A 9 32.16 22.17 16.58
N VAL A 10 30.87 22.49 16.48
CA VAL A 10 30.12 22.46 15.22
C VAL A 10 29.99 23.85 14.63
N ASP A 11 30.37 24.00 13.35
CA ASP A 11 30.10 25.20 12.57
C ASP A 11 28.68 25.14 11.96
N PRO A 12 27.73 25.96 12.42
CA PRO A 12 26.36 25.96 11.89
C PRO A 12 26.27 26.43 10.43
N ALA A 13 27.30 27.05 9.87
CA ALA A 13 27.34 27.42 8.45
C ALA A 13 27.68 26.25 7.52
N HIS A 14 28.17 25.13 8.05
CA HIS A 14 28.65 23.98 7.28
C HIS A 14 28.10 22.67 7.84
N VAL A 15 26.81 22.44 7.64
CA VAL A 15 26.09 21.28 8.17
C VAL A 15 25.56 20.41 7.05
N GLY A 16 26.28 19.31 6.80
CA GLY A 16 25.99 18.35 5.76
C GLY A 16 25.12 17.17 6.22
N VAL A 17 24.39 16.56 5.28
CA VAL A 17 23.69 15.29 5.50
C VAL A 17 24.00 14.29 4.37
N THR A 18 24.31 13.06 4.76
CA THR A 18 24.63 11.96 3.82
C THR A 18 24.24 10.62 4.44
N GLY A 19 23.98 9.64 3.58
CA GLY A 19 23.70 8.27 3.96
C GLY A 19 23.51 7.39 2.72
N ASN A 20 23.65 6.08 2.90
CA ASN A 20 23.55 5.09 1.84
C ASN A 20 22.28 4.23 2.01
N SER A 21 21.58 3.91 0.91
CA SER A 21 20.38 3.08 0.92
C SER A 21 19.28 3.67 1.81
N GLY A 22 18.84 3.00 2.88
CA GLY A 22 17.96 3.60 3.89
C GLY A 22 18.49 4.92 4.49
N GLY A 23 19.82 5.09 4.60
CA GLY A 23 20.40 6.39 4.94
C GLY A 23 20.29 7.43 3.82
N GLY A 24 20.32 6.99 2.56
CA GLY A 24 20.07 7.81 1.38
C GLY A 24 18.60 8.24 1.29
N THR A 25 17.68 7.35 1.64
CA THR A 25 16.25 7.62 1.87
C THR A 25 16.08 8.76 2.86
N GLN A 26 16.63 8.59 4.07
CA GLN A 26 16.55 9.61 5.11
C GLN A 26 17.18 10.93 4.68
N THR A 27 18.35 10.90 4.03
CA THR A 27 19.02 12.10 3.51
C THR A 27 18.13 12.85 2.52
N THR A 28 17.48 12.12 1.61
CA THR A 28 16.58 12.70 0.60
C THR A 28 15.35 13.33 1.23
N TRP A 29 14.66 12.62 2.13
CA TRP A 29 13.50 13.15 2.83
C TRP A 29 13.83 14.34 3.73
N LEU A 30 14.94 14.29 4.47
CA LEU A 30 15.42 15.38 5.31
C LEU A 30 15.69 16.65 4.50
N CYS A 31 16.11 16.54 3.24
CA CYS A 31 16.25 17.72 2.37
C CYS A 31 14.92 18.43 2.13
N GLY A 32 13.82 17.67 2.03
CA GLY A 32 12.48 18.23 1.82
C GLY A 32 11.85 18.86 3.06
N VAL A 33 12.25 18.46 4.27
CA VAL A 33 11.56 18.84 5.53
C VAL A 33 12.41 19.62 6.53
N GLU A 34 13.72 19.73 6.32
CA GLU A 34 14.64 20.40 7.25
C GLU A 34 15.54 21.41 6.51
N PRO A 35 15.24 22.72 6.60
CA PRO A 35 15.94 23.75 5.83
C PRO A 35 17.34 24.09 6.38
N ARG A 36 17.74 23.60 7.55
CA ARG A 36 19.03 23.96 8.16
C ARG A 36 20.23 23.21 7.58
N TRP A 37 20.02 22.16 6.79
CA TRP A 37 21.14 21.55 6.04
C TRP A 37 21.71 22.54 5.04
N THR A 38 23.04 22.65 4.97
CA THR A 38 23.73 23.55 4.04
C THR A 38 24.22 22.83 2.79
N MET A 39 24.23 21.49 2.82
CA MET A 39 24.63 20.64 1.70
C MET A 39 24.16 19.19 1.93
N ALA A 40 23.94 18.42 0.85
CA ALA A 40 23.43 17.05 0.95
C ALA A 40 24.08 16.10 -0.06
N ALA A 41 24.26 14.84 0.33
CA ALA A 41 24.82 13.79 -0.53
C ALA A 41 24.12 12.43 -0.37
N PRO A 42 22.85 12.25 -0.78
CA PRO A 42 22.18 10.95 -0.71
C PRO A 42 22.87 9.92 -1.62
N ALA A 43 23.11 8.71 -1.10
CA ALA A 43 23.76 7.62 -1.83
C ALA A 43 22.87 6.39 -2.02
N CYS A 44 22.93 5.81 -3.22
CA CYS A 44 22.34 4.51 -3.56
C CYS A 44 20.86 4.41 -3.16
N PHE A 45 20.07 5.42 -3.54
CA PHE A 45 18.63 5.51 -3.27
C PHE A 45 17.92 6.37 -4.32
N VAL A 46 18.47 7.54 -4.66
CA VAL A 46 17.83 8.49 -5.56
C VAL A 46 17.72 7.90 -6.96
N THR A 47 16.48 7.64 -7.36
CA THR A 47 16.03 7.21 -8.68
C THR A 47 14.62 7.78 -8.87
N THR A 48 14.10 7.80 -10.10
CA THR A 48 12.72 8.25 -10.30
C THR A 48 11.74 7.18 -9.84
N PHE A 49 10.63 7.55 -9.21
CA PHE A 49 9.56 6.58 -8.90
C PHE A 49 9.08 5.80 -10.12
N ARG A 50 9.06 6.44 -11.30
CA ARG A 50 8.71 5.79 -12.57
C ARG A 50 9.59 4.58 -12.86
N ARG A 51 10.92 4.73 -12.78
CA ARG A 51 11.87 3.63 -13.00
C ARG A 51 11.72 2.52 -11.96
N ASN A 52 11.48 2.87 -10.69
CA ASN A 52 11.19 1.86 -9.66
C ASN A 52 9.95 1.04 -10.01
N ALA A 53 8.87 1.69 -10.44
CA ALA A 53 7.64 1.01 -10.84
C ALA A 53 7.83 0.15 -12.10
N GLU A 54 8.47 0.69 -13.15
CA GLU A 54 8.78 -0.02 -14.41
C GLU A 54 9.67 -1.25 -14.19
N ASN A 55 10.58 -1.20 -13.22
CA ASN A 55 11.48 -2.30 -12.88
C ASN A 55 10.85 -3.28 -11.88
N GLU A 56 9.59 -3.08 -11.49
CA GLU A 56 8.89 -3.87 -10.47
C GLU A 56 9.70 -3.98 -9.16
N LEU A 57 10.45 -2.92 -8.80
CA LEU A 57 11.31 -2.90 -7.62
C LEU A 57 10.46 -2.53 -6.39
N PRO A 58 10.14 -3.49 -5.52
CA PRO A 58 9.47 -3.17 -4.27
C PRO A 58 10.43 -2.44 -3.33
N ALA A 59 9.89 -1.45 -2.62
CA ALA A 59 10.64 -0.57 -1.73
C ALA A 59 10.06 -0.64 -0.31
N ASP A 60 10.89 -0.45 0.70
CA ASP A 60 10.42 -0.33 2.09
C ASP A 60 9.35 0.74 2.22
N THR A 61 8.45 0.57 3.18
CA THR A 61 7.29 1.46 3.33
C THR A 61 7.71 2.90 3.67
N GLU A 62 8.82 3.07 4.36
CA GLU A 62 9.47 4.37 4.63
C GLU A 62 10.05 5.07 3.38
N GLN A 63 10.21 4.33 2.28
CA GLN A 63 10.63 4.83 0.97
C GLN A 63 9.43 5.19 0.08
N CYS A 64 8.20 4.95 0.55
CA CYS A 64 6.96 5.22 -0.18
C CYS A 64 6.09 6.25 0.57
N PRO A 65 6.47 7.55 0.62
CA PRO A 65 5.70 8.56 1.32
C PRO A 65 4.26 8.63 0.81
N PRO A 66 3.24 8.64 1.69
CA PRO A 66 1.85 8.75 1.26
C PRO A 66 1.62 9.97 0.38
N ARG A 67 0.80 9.81 -0.66
CA ARG A 67 0.37 10.87 -1.59
C ARG A 67 1.49 11.48 -2.46
N VAL A 68 2.73 10.99 -2.38
CA VAL A 68 3.86 11.59 -3.13
C VAL A 68 3.62 11.63 -4.63
N LEU A 69 3.07 10.57 -5.21
CA LEU A 69 2.71 10.52 -6.64
C LEU A 69 1.44 11.32 -6.95
N ALA A 70 0.45 11.33 -6.04
CA ALA A 70 -0.75 12.15 -6.17
C ALA A 70 -0.45 13.65 -6.16
N LEU A 71 0.64 14.05 -5.53
CA LEU A 71 1.17 15.42 -5.51
C LEU A 71 2.17 15.68 -6.65
N GLU A 72 2.31 14.74 -7.58
CA GLU A 72 3.22 14.83 -8.74
C GLU A 72 4.71 15.02 -8.36
N LEU A 73 5.10 14.52 -7.19
CA LEU A 73 6.47 14.61 -6.68
C LEU A 73 7.29 13.37 -7.05
N ASP A 74 8.59 13.58 -7.20
CA ASP A 74 9.63 12.58 -7.37
C ASP A 74 10.77 12.78 -6.34
N HIS A 75 11.70 11.84 -6.23
CA HIS A 75 12.84 11.95 -5.29
C HIS A 75 13.62 13.26 -5.50
N SER A 76 13.73 13.73 -6.75
CA SER A 76 14.38 15.00 -7.07
C SER A 76 13.71 16.21 -6.44
N ASP A 77 12.38 16.19 -6.22
CA ASP A 77 11.65 17.36 -5.72
C ASP A 77 11.95 17.62 -4.24
N PHE A 78 12.26 16.57 -3.47
CA PHE A 78 12.74 16.72 -2.09
C PHE A 78 14.14 17.32 -2.03
N LEU A 79 15.02 16.99 -2.99
CA LEU A 79 16.34 17.63 -3.12
C LEU A 79 16.23 19.06 -3.65
N ALA A 80 15.23 19.33 -4.50
CA ALA A 80 14.96 20.65 -5.04
C ALA A 80 14.58 21.66 -3.94
N ALA A 81 14.00 21.23 -2.83
CA ALA A 81 13.72 22.07 -1.67
C ALA A 81 14.97 22.74 -1.06
N GLN A 82 16.16 22.17 -1.29
CA GLN A 82 17.42 22.77 -0.87
C GLN A 82 18.04 23.71 -1.91
N ALA A 83 17.49 23.79 -3.12
CA ALA A 83 18.08 24.60 -4.18
C ALA A 83 18.17 26.08 -3.76
N PRO A 84 19.29 26.78 -4.03
CA PRO A 84 20.45 26.35 -4.84
C PRO A 84 21.64 25.82 -4.01
N LYS A 85 21.43 25.30 -2.79
CA LYS A 85 22.52 24.79 -1.93
C LYS A 85 23.21 23.56 -2.55
N PRO A 86 24.50 23.32 -2.26
CA PRO A 86 25.22 22.16 -2.81
C PRO A 86 24.52 20.82 -2.58
N THR A 87 24.31 20.04 -3.65
CA THR A 87 23.71 18.70 -3.61
C THR A 87 24.46 17.74 -4.53
N LEU A 88 24.78 16.54 -4.04
CA LEU A 88 25.40 15.46 -4.81
C LEU A 88 24.53 14.20 -4.76
N ILE A 89 24.08 13.72 -5.92
CA ILE A 89 23.51 12.37 -6.02
C ILE A 89 24.65 11.37 -6.22
N LEU A 90 24.76 10.41 -5.30
CA LEU A 90 25.68 9.27 -5.40
C LEU A 90 24.88 8.02 -5.83
N ALA A 91 25.27 7.39 -6.94
CA ALA A 91 24.68 6.16 -7.44
C ALA A 91 25.76 5.13 -7.79
N GLN A 92 25.36 3.96 -8.26
CA GLN A 92 26.22 2.84 -8.61
C GLN A 92 25.68 2.15 -9.86
N GLU A 93 26.56 1.74 -10.78
CA GLU A 93 26.17 1.19 -12.08
C GLU A 93 25.54 -0.21 -11.97
N LYS A 94 25.87 -0.99 -10.94
CA LYS A 94 25.36 -2.35 -10.72
C LYS A 94 24.38 -2.44 -9.55
N ASP A 95 23.80 -1.32 -9.15
CA ASP A 95 22.78 -1.26 -8.10
C ASP A 95 21.40 -1.59 -8.66
N TYR A 96 20.53 -2.12 -7.79
CA TYR A 96 19.11 -2.29 -8.09
C TYR A 96 18.37 -0.95 -8.06
N PHE A 97 18.88 0.06 -7.33
CA PHE A 97 18.47 1.45 -7.54
C PHE A 97 19.00 1.94 -8.89
N ASP A 98 18.07 2.10 -9.84
CA ASP A 98 18.39 2.30 -11.24
C ASP A 98 19.18 3.60 -11.52
N ALA A 99 20.41 3.45 -12.01
CA ALA A 99 21.28 4.56 -12.39
C ALA A 99 20.69 5.46 -13.50
N ARG A 100 19.80 4.93 -14.34
CA ARG A 100 19.04 5.73 -15.34
C ARG A 100 18.12 6.71 -14.63
N GLY A 101 17.42 6.27 -13.59
CA GLY A 101 16.56 7.14 -12.80
C GLY A 101 17.36 8.17 -11.99
N ALA A 102 18.54 7.80 -11.46
CA ALA A 102 19.44 8.76 -10.81
C ALA A 102 19.90 9.86 -11.79
N THR A 103 20.19 9.48 -13.03
CA THR A 103 20.56 10.41 -14.11
C THR A 103 19.41 11.34 -14.47
N GLU A 104 18.19 10.81 -14.63
CA GLU A 104 16.97 11.59 -14.90
C GLU A 104 16.68 12.59 -13.76
N ALA A 105 16.76 12.14 -12.50
CA ALA A 105 16.59 13.00 -11.31
C ALA A 105 17.62 14.13 -11.26
N HIS A 106 18.90 13.83 -11.53
CA HIS A 106 19.95 14.85 -11.59
C HIS A 106 19.72 15.86 -12.73
N GLN A 107 19.26 15.44 -13.90
CA GLN A 107 18.96 16.35 -15.01
C GLN A 107 17.83 17.33 -14.67
N ARG A 108 16.78 16.87 -13.97
CA ARG A 108 15.72 17.73 -13.44
C ARG A 108 16.29 18.78 -12.48
N LEU A 109 17.12 18.36 -11.52
CA LEU A 109 17.79 19.27 -10.59
C LEU A 109 18.71 20.26 -11.31
N LYS A 110 19.55 19.80 -12.25
CA LYS A 110 20.45 20.66 -13.03
C LYS A 110 19.69 21.75 -13.78
N THR A 111 18.50 21.43 -14.31
CA THR A 111 17.63 22.43 -14.95
C THR A 111 17.20 23.51 -13.95
N LEU A 112 16.67 23.13 -12.78
CA LEU A 112 16.29 24.08 -11.73
C LEU A 112 17.47 24.93 -11.26
N TYR A 113 18.60 24.30 -10.96
CA TYR A 113 19.80 24.99 -10.47
C TYR A 113 20.37 25.96 -11.52
N THR A 114 20.24 25.65 -12.81
CA THR A 114 20.60 26.57 -13.91
C THR A 114 19.70 27.80 -13.91
N LEU A 115 18.38 27.62 -13.72
CA LEU A 115 17.44 28.75 -13.62
C LEU A 115 17.73 29.64 -12.41
N LEU A 116 18.28 29.07 -11.34
CA LEU A 116 18.72 29.79 -10.13
C LEU A 116 20.14 30.39 -10.25
N GLY A 117 20.79 30.26 -11.42
CA GLY A 117 22.14 30.80 -11.66
C GLY A 117 23.26 30.05 -10.96
N GLN A 118 23.00 28.84 -10.45
CA GLN A 118 23.95 28.02 -9.69
C GLN A 118 24.03 26.58 -10.25
N PRO A 119 24.24 26.40 -11.57
CA PRO A 119 24.20 25.08 -12.20
C PRO A 119 25.17 24.08 -11.55
N ASP A 120 26.32 24.52 -11.07
CA ASP A 120 27.39 23.64 -10.58
C ASP A 120 27.26 23.22 -9.11
N ASN A 121 26.24 23.73 -8.44
CA ASN A 121 25.88 23.33 -7.07
C ASN A 121 25.10 22.01 -7.03
N THR A 122 24.67 21.46 -8.17
CA THR A 122 24.13 20.09 -8.23
C THR A 122 25.05 19.18 -9.06
N ARG A 123 25.29 17.98 -8.55
CA ARG A 123 26.24 17.01 -9.13
C ARG A 123 25.68 15.58 -9.10
N LEU A 124 26.23 14.74 -9.96
CA LEU A 124 25.99 13.31 -10.02
C LEU A 124 27.32 12.57 -10.04
N HIS A 125 27.44 11.53 -9.23
CA HIS A 125 28.56 10.59 -9.26
C HIS A 125 28.01 9.16 -9.29
N ILE A 126 28.38 8.40 -10.32
CA ILE A 126 28.00 7.00 -10.48
C ILE A 126 29.26 6.15 -10.35
N GLY A 127 29.36 5.37 -9.28
CA GLY A 127 30.42 4.38 -9.10
C GLY A 127 30.18 3.13 -9.95
N GLY A 128 31.21 2.28 -10.11
CA GLY A 128 31.12 1.05 -10.93
C GLY A 128 30.72 -0.22 -10.17
N ASP A 129 30.36 -0.10 -8.90
CA ASP A 129 30.11 -1.23 -8.00
C ASP A 129 28.64 -1.62 -7.92
N TYR A 130 28.35 -2.62 -7.11
CA TYR A 130 27.00 -3.00 -6.68
C TYR A 130 26.49 -2.07 -5.57
N HIS A 131 25.25 -2.29 -5.13
CA HIS A 131 24.63 -1.57 -4.04
C HIS A 131 25.54 -1.47 -2.80
N GLY A 132 25.83 -0.24 -2.36
CA GLY A 132 26.63 0.00 -1.17
C GLY A 132 27.41 1.30 -1.20
N TYR A 133 27.93 1.68 -0.02
CA TYR A 133 28.74 2.88 0.12
C TYR A 133 30.22 2.57 -0.16
N SER A 134 30.52 2.16 -1.40
CA SER A 134 31.88 1.77 -1.80
C SER A 134 32.89 2.89 -1.61
N GLN A 135 34.17 2.56 -1.52
CA GLN A 135 35.24 3.56 -1.32
C GLN A 135 35.18 4.65 -2.40
N VAL A 136 34.90 4.27 -3.66
CA VAL A 136 34.75 5.23 -4.77
C VAL A 136 33.64 6.25 -4.48
N ASN A 137 32.47 5.80 -4.01
CA ASN A 137 31.37 6.69 -3.63
C ASN A 137 31.68 7.51 -2.37
N ARG A 138 32.38 6.93 -1.38
CA ARG A 138 32.81 7.68 -0.18
C ARG A 138 33.80 8.78 -0.56
N GLU A 139 34.77 8.51 -1.42
CA GLU A 139 35.69 9.52 -1.91
C GLU A 139 35.01 10.58 -2.78
N GLY A 140 34.01 10.19 -3.59
CA GLY A 140 33.12 11.14 -4.27
C GLY A 140 32.41 12.07 -3.30
N MET A 141 31.90 11.51 -2.21
CA MET A 141 31.29 12.26 -1.11
C MET A 141 32.29 13.19 -0.40
N TYR A 142 33.48 12.69 -0.02
CA TYR A 142 34.51 13.48 0.66
C TYR A 142 34.90 14.70 -0.16
N ARG A 143 35.21 14.50 -1.47
CA ARG A 143 35.56 15.59 -2.38
C ARG A 143 34.46 16.63 -2.48
N PHE A 144 33.19 16.22 -2.46
CA PHE A 144 32.06 17.13 -2.51
C PHE A 144 31.93 17.99 -1.25
N PHE A 145 31.94 17.37 -0.05
CA PHE A 145 31.88 18.13 1.20
C PHE A 145 33.12 19.02 1.40
N ASN A 146 34.30 18.52 1.04
CA ASN A 146 35.54 19.29 1.08
C ASN A 146 35.48 20.52 0.17
N LEU A 147 34.94 20.37 -1.04
CA LEU A 147 34.73 21.51 -1.94
C LEU A 147 33.73 22.53 -1.38
N ALA A 148 32.64 22.07 -0.79
CA ALA A 148 31.58 22.94 -0.26
C ALA A 148 32.00 23.68 1.02
N THR A 149 32.93 23.11 1.80
CA THR A 149 33.40 23.68 3.08
C THR A 149 34.77 24.37 2.99
N GLY A 150 35.60 24.00 2.02
CA GLY A 150 36.99 24.47 1.91
C GLY A 150 37.94 23.93 2.98
N VAL A 151 37.53 22.93 3.78
CA VAL A 151 38.29 22.46 4.95
C VAL A 151 39.51 21.59 4.57
N SER A 152 39.48 20.94 3.41
CA SER A 152 40.52 20.02 2.96
C SER A 152 40.55 19.91 1.43
N ASP A 153 41.68 19.53 0.86
CA ASP A 153 41.87 19.20 -0.54
C ASP A 153 42.07 17.68 -0.79
N ALA A 154 41.83 16.85 0.23
CA ALA A 154 42.01 15.40 0.15
C ALA A 154 41.13 14.80 -0.96
N GLN A 155 41.75 13.95 -1.80
CA GLN A 155 41.10 13.32 -2.96
C GLN A 155 40.77 11.85 -2.76
N ALA A 156 41.41 11.20 -1.80
CA ALA A 156 41.31 9.76 -1.53
C ALA A 156 41.14 9.49 -0.04
N GLU A 157 40.54 8.35 0.28
CA GLU A 157 40.36 7.90 1.65
C GLU A 157 41.71 7.51 2.26
N PRO A 158 42.08 8.02 3.45
CA PRO A 158 43.28 7.55 4.13
C PRO A 158 43.08 6.11 4.60
N GLY A 159 44.18 5.41 4.91
CA GLY A 159 44.08 4.11 5.58
C GLY A 159 43.31 4.23 6.90
N LEU A 160 42.18 3.54 7.02
CA LEU A 160 41.32 3.58 8.21
C LEU A 160 41.76 2.53 9.23
N ILE A 161 41.83 2.94 10.49
CA ILE A 161 41.91 2.01 11.63
C ILE A 161 40.51 1.93 12.21
N TYR A 162 39.88 0.76 12.08
CA TYR A 162 38.55 0.55 12.63
C TYR A 162 38.62 0.37 14.15
N GLU A 163 37.88 1.20 14.87
CA GLU A 163 37.62 0.98 16.28
C GLU A 163 36.80 -0.30 16.47
N LYS A 164 36.85 -0.88 17.67
CA LYS A 164 35.96 -1.99 17.99
C LYS A 164 34.54 -1.48 18.19
N ASP A 165 33.54 -2.28 17.85
CA ASP A 165 32.12 -1.93 17.98
C ASP A 165 31.77 -1.40 19.38
N GLU A 166 32.36 -1.98 20.44
CA GLU A 166 32.11 -1.59 21.83
C GLU A 166 32.49 -0.14 22.13
N THR A 167 33.37 0.46 21.32
CA THR A 167 33.77 1.87 21.44
C THR A 167 32.60 2.80 21.14
N LEU A 168 31.67 2.38 20.29
CA LEU A 168 30.51 3.18 19.85
C LEU A 168 29.24 2.87 20.67
N TRP A 169 29.30 1.93 21.61
CA TRP A 169 28.13 1.54 22.39
C TRP A 169 27.72 2.62 23.37
N CYS A 170 26.44 3.00 23.32
CA CYS A 170 25.82 3.91 24.30
C CYS A 170 25.16 3.15 25.47
N PHE A 171 25.06 1.82 25.38
CA PHE A 171 24.50 0.93 26.41
C PHE A 171 25.49 -0.22 26.67
N PRO A 172 25.55 -0.79 27.88
CA PRO A 172 26.55 -1.82 28.22
C PRO A 172 26.53 -3.05 27.31
N GLU A 173 25.36 -3.42 26.78
CA GLU A 173 25.17 -4.55 25.87
C GLU A 173 25.02 -4.14 24.39
N GLY A 174 25.28 -2.87 24.05
CA GLY A 174 25.17 -2.35 22.68
C GLY A 174 23.73 -2.21 22.15
N GLN A 175 22.72 -2.54 22.96
CA GLN A 175 21.30 -2.48 22.61
C GLN A 175 20.53 -1.71 23.68
N ALA A 176 19.57 -0.88 23.26
CA ALA A 176 18.72 -0.14 24.20
C ALA A 176 17.80 -1.07 25.02
N GLY A 177 17.53 -2.29 24.54
CA GLY A 177 16.82 -3.34 25.28
C GLY A 177 15.50 -2.88 25.90
N LYS A 178 15.20 -3.37 27.12
CA LYS A 178 14.03 -2.96 27.94
C LYS A 178 14.14 -1.54 28.51
N ALA A 179 15.28 -0.86 28.33
CA ALA A 179 15.48 0.48 28.86
C ALA A 179 14.83 1.56 27.98
N SER A 180 14.30 1.19 26.81
CA SER A 180 13.60 2.09 25.89
C SER A 180 12.19 1.60 25.58
N ARG A 181 11.34 2.56 25.22
CA ARG A 181 10.02 2.30 24.63
C ARG A 181 10.18 1.79 23.20
N THR A 182 9.36 0.80 22.81
CA THR A 182 9.31 0.29 21.44
C THR A 182 8.36 1.14 20.58
N LEU A 183 8.54 1.11 19.25
CA LEU A 183 7.57 1.71 18.31
C LEU A 183 6.15 1.20 18.58
N PHE A 184 6.01 -0.09 18.89
CA PHE A 184 4.72 -0.71 19.23
C PHE A 184 4.08 -0.07 20.46
N SER A 185 4.84 0.25 21.49
CA SER A 185 4.30 0.94 22.68
C SER A 185 3.74 2.34 22.34
N PHE A 186 4.31 3.04 21.35
CA PHE A 186 3.78 4.32 20.88
C PHE A 186 2.54 4.14 20.01
N THR A 187 2.52 3.10 19.17
CA THR A 187 1.35 2.73 18.36
C THR A 187 0.16 2.35 19.23
N GLU A 188 0.37 1.51 20.26
CA GLU A 188 -0.65 1.08 21.20
C GLU A 188 -1.25 2.27 21.96
N GLU A 189 -0.40 3.14 22.53
CA GLU A 189 -0.82 4.36 23.24
C GLU A 189 -1.64 5.28 22.33
N LYS A 190 -1.15 5.52 21.09
CA LYS A 190 -1.86 6.34 20.11
C LYS A 190 -3.21 5.73 19.75
N ALA A 191 -3.27 4.42 19.51
CA ALA A 191 -4.50 3.72 19.15
C ALA A 191 -5.52 3.74 20.30
N ALA A 192 -5.09 3.54 21.54
CA ALA A 192 -5.93 3.63 22.72
C ALA A 192 -6.53 5.04 22.89
N ARG A 193 -5.71 6.08 22.72
CA ARG A 193 -6.16 7.47 22.76
C ARG A 193 -7.19 7.77 21.65
N LEU A 194 -6.91 7.38 20.41
CA LEU A 194 -7.83 7.59 19.29
C LEU A 194 -9.18 6.89 19.53
N ALA A 195 -9.16 5.66 20.04
CA ALA A 195 -10.39 4.93 20.38
C ALA A 195 -11.20 5.62 21.49
N GLN A 196 -10.53 6.26 22.47
CA GLN A 196 -11.18 7.00 23.54
C GLN A 196 -11.75 8.35 23.06
N GLU A 197 -11.04 9.06 22.18
CA GLU A 197 -11.40 10.40 21.71
C GLU A 197 -12.47 10.38 20.60
N ARG A 198 -12.53 9.33 19.78
CA ARG A 198 -13.40 9.27 18.59
C ARG A 198 -14.91 9.38 18.91
N GLY A 199 -15.35 8.82 20.04
CA GLY A 199 -16.77 8.67 20.35
C GLY A 199 -17.51 7.74 19.38
N PRO A 200 -18.84 7.62 19.48
CA PRO A 200 -19.65 6.80 18.56
C PRO A 200 -19.74 7.46 17.18
N VAL A 201 -19.60 6.66 16.11
CA VAL A 201 -19.71 7.11 14.71
C VAL A 201 -20.73 6.23 13.99
N GLU A 202 -21.85 6.83 13.56
CA GLU A 202 -23.01 6.10 13.06
C GLU A 202 -23.66 6.81 11.86
N GLY A 203 -24.54 6.10 11.14
CA GLY A 203 -25.36 6.67 10.06
C GLY A 203 -24.52 7.33 8.96
N ALA A 204 -24.93 8.54 8.54
CA ALA A 204 -24.25 9.30 7.49
C ALA A 204 -22.79 9.63 7.86
N ALA A 205 -22.50 9.94 9.13
CA ALA A 205 -21.14 10.24 9.56
C ALA A 205 -20.19 9.05 9.38
N LEU A 206 -20.68 7.82 9.63
CA LEU A 206 -19.91 6.60 9.36
C LEU A 206 -19.70 6.37 7.86
N GLN A 207 -20.73 6.59 7.03
CA GLN A 207 -20.61 6.46 5.58
C GLN A 207 -19.59 7.45 5.01
N ASP A 208 -19.64 8.71 5.45
CA ASP A 208 -18.70 9.75 5.04
C ASP A 208 -17.27 9.43 5.50
N ALA A 209 -17.12 8.94 6.74
CA ALA A 209 -15.83 8.52 7.26
C ALA A 209 -15.24 7.35 6.46
N ILE A 210 -16.04 6.33 6.11
CA ILE A 210 -15.60 5.21 5.27
C ILE A 210 -15.15 5.72 3.90
N ARG A 211 -15.96 6.57 3.23
CA ARG A 211 -15.60 7.13 1.92
C ARG A 211 -14.30 7.94 1.98
N SER A 212 -14.14 8.74 3.04
CA SER A 212 -12.95 9.57 3.23
C SER A 212 -11.69 8.76 3.52
N VAL A 213 -11.73 7.81 4.47
CA VAL A 213 -10.56 7.00 4.86
C VAL A 213 -10.10 6.09 3.73
N LEU A 214 -11.05 5.52 3.00
CA LEU A 214 -10.76 4.63 1.88
C LEU A 214 -10.54 5.38 0.56
N ASN A 215 -10.71 6.70 0.55
CA ASN A 215 -10.71 7.56 -0.63
C ASN A 215 -11.47 6.95 -1.82
N ILE A 216 -12.74 6.56 -1.58
CA ILE A 216 -13.59 5.92 -2.58
C ILE A 216 -14.08 7.02 -3.54
N PRO A 217 -13.79 6.92 -4.86
CA PRO A 217 -14.23 7.91 -5.82
C PRO A 217 -15.75 7.86 -6.00
N GLU A 218 -16.32 8.97 -6.48
CA GLU A 218 -17.69 8.94 -6.98
C GLU A 218 -17.79 8.02 -8.19
N ALA A 219 -18.85 7.22 -8.25
CA ALA A 219 -19.10 6.38 -9.41
C ALA A 219 -19.39 7.27 -10.63
N PRO A 220 -18.90 6.91 -11.83
CA PRO A 220 -19.09 7.71 -13.05
C PRO A 220 -20.54 7.84 -13.53
N GLY A 221 -21.49 7.23 -12.81
CA GLY A 221 -22.91 7.13 -13.15
C GLY A 221 -23.18 5.99 -14.13
N GLY A 222 -24.21 5.21 -13.84
CA GLY A 222 -24.61 4.09 -14.70
C GLY A 222 -23.82 2.81 -14.45
N ALA A 223 -24.42 1.69 -14.87
CA ALA A 223 -23.85 0.37 -14.70
C ALA A 223 -22.51 0.25 -15.47
N PRO A 224 -21.51 -0.46 -14.91
CA PRO A 224 -20.26 -0.70 -15.62
C PRO A 224 -20.50 -1.61 -16.83
N ASP A 225 -19.69 -1.43 -17.86
CA ASP A 225 -19.63 -2.39 -18.96
C ASP A 225 -19.00 -3.70 -18.49
N TYR A 226 -19.25 -4.78 -19.22
CA TYR A 226 -18.71 -6.08 -18.87
C TYR A 226 -18.49 -6.98 -20.08
N ARG A 227 -17.47 -7.83 -19.98
CA ARG A 227 -17.17 -8.86 -20.96
C ARG A 227 -17.70 -10.20 -20.48
N ILE A 228 -18.23 -10.99 -21.41
CA ILE A 228 -18.66 -12.37 -21.16
C ILE A 228 -17.48 -13.28 -21.48
N LEU A 229 -16.91 -13.90 -20.46
CA LEU A 229 -15.79 -14.80 -20.59
C LEU A 229 -16.31 -16.21 -20.91
N ARG A 230 -15.74 -16.84 -21.95
CA ARG A 230 -16.14 -18.20 -22.34
C ARG A 230 -15.70 -19.19 -21.28
N ALA A 231 -16.65 -19.91 -20.71
CA ALA A 231 -16.36 -21.04 -19.83
C ALA A 231 -15.55 -22.11 -20.58
N THR A 232 -14.44 -22.55 -19.99
CA THR A 232 -13.60 -23.63 -20.53
C THR A 232 -13.67 -24.83 -19.61
N GLY A 233 -14.39 -25.87 -20.04
CA GLY A 233 -14.49 -27.14 -19.32
C GLY A 233 -15.27 -27.07 -18.00
N ALA A 234 -15.40 -28.24 -17.36
CA ALA A 234 -16.03 -28.37 -16.05
C ALA A 234 -15.03 -27.99 -14.94
N ARG A 235 -15.49 -27.15 -14.00
CA ARG A 235 -14.68 -26.67 -12.86
C ARG A 235 -15.06 -27.31 -11.51
N GLN A 236 -15.90 -28.35 -11.51
CA GLN A 236 -16.39 -29.02 -10.29
C GLN A 236 -17.05 -28.05 -9.29
N TYR A 237 -17.71 -27.01 -9.80
CA TYR A 237 -18.51 -26.11 -8.98
C TYR A 237 -19.79 -26.78 -8.46
N PRO A 238 -20.48 -26.18 -7.48
CA PRO A 238 -21.71 -26.75 -6.92
C PRO A 238 -22.86 -26.85 -7.93
N ALA A 239 -22.86 -25.98 -8.94
CA ALA A 239 -23.83 -25.99 -10.03
C ALA A 239 -23.26 -26.68 -11.28
N LYS A 240 -24.16 -27.21 -12.13
CA LYS A 240 -23.78 -27.92 -13.36
C LYS A 240 -23.12 -27.03 -14.41
N GLY A 241 -23.47 -25.75 -14.42
CA GLY A 241 -22.96 -24.73 -15.32
C GLY A 241 -22.51 -23.48 -14.58
N TYR A 242 -21.74 -22.66 -15.27
CA TYR A 242 -21.31 -21.35 -14.81
C TYR A 242 -21.03 -20.43 -16.00
N CYS A 243 -21.02 -19.13 -15.75
CA CYS A 243 -20.53 -18.13 -16.69
C CYS A 243 -19.69 -17.10 -15.91
N ALA A 244 -18.55 -16.72 -16.46
CA ALA A 244 -17.69 -15.70 -15.88
C ALA A 244 -17.85 -14.38 -16.63
N TYR A 245 -17.85 -13.28 -15.88
CA TYR A 245 -17.98 -11.92 -16.38
C TYR A 245 -16.79 -11.10 -15.88
N ALA A 246 -16.17 -10.33 -16.77
CA ALA A 246 -15.19 -9.33 -16.37
C ALA A 246 -15.90 -7.97 -16.35
N VAL A 247 -16.30 -7.52 -15.16
CA VAL A 247 -17.00 -6.25 -14.94
C VAL A 247 -15.96 -5.14 -14.85
N GLU A 248 -16.01 -4.16 -15.76
CA GLU A 248 -15.04 -3.06 -15.81
C GLU A 248 -15.39 -1.99 -14.76
N THR A 249 -14.76 -2.09 -13.60
CA THR A 249 -15.06 -1.22 -12.45
C THR A 249 -14.42 0.15 -12.59
N GLU A 250 -13.26 0.22 -13.25
CA GLU A 250 -12.58 1.43 -13.72
C GLU A 250 -11.96 1.17 -15.11
N PRO A 251 -11.60 2.20 -15.89
CA PRO A 251 -10.96 2.00 -17.19
C PRO A 251 -9.75 1.05 -17.12
N GLY A 252 -9.87 -0.11 -17.76
CA GLY A 252 -8.85 -1.17 -17.77
C GLY A 252 -8.80 -2.06 -16.52
N ILE A 253 -9.56 -1.78 -15.47
CA ILE A 253 -9.61 -2.56 -14.22
C ILE A 253 -10.89 -3.37 -14.15
N HIS A 254 -10.76 -4.65 -13.81
CA HIS A 254 -11.90 -5.58 -13.82
C HIS A 254 -12.03 -6.31 -12.49
N ALA A 255 -13.26 -6.42 -12.00
CA ALA A 255 -13.65 -7.45 -11.04
C ALA A 255 -14.15 -8.68 -11.81
N LEU A 256 -13.70 -9.87 -11.41
CA LEU A 256 -14.07 -11.11 -12.09
C LEU A 256 -15.20 -11.79 -11.32
N VAL A 257 -16.33 -11.98 -11.99
CA VAL A 257 -17.57 -12.45 -11.38
C VAL A 257 -18.00 -13.76 -12.03
N THR A 258 -18.02 -14.84 -11.28
CA THR A 258 -18.54 -16.15 -11.70
C THR A 258 -19.98 -16.32 -11.22
N ARG A 259 -20.92 -16.43 -12.16
CA ARG A 259 -22.32 -16.78 -11.89
C ARG A 259 -22.50 -18.29 -12.01
N LEU A 260 -23.10 -18.91 -10.98
CA LEU A 260 -23.52 -20.31 -11.02
C LEU A 260 -24.90 -20.46 -11.70
N HIS A 261 -25.09 -21.55 -12.44
CA HIS A 261 -26.35 -21.87 -13.10
C HIS A 261 -26.50 -23.36 -13.41
N ASP A 262 -27.71 -23.90 -13.49
CA ASP A 262 -27.91 -25.33 -13.81
C ASP A 262 -27.80 -25.63 -15.32
N ASP A 263 -28.11 -24.65 -16.17
CA ASP A 263 -27.98 -24.76 -17.63
C ASP A 263 -26.72 -24.07 -18.16
N THR A 264 -26.29 -24.44 -19.36
CA THR A 264 -25.23 -23.76 -20.12
C THR A 264 -25.57 -22.28 -20.30
N LEU A 265 -24.72 -21.40 -19.76
CA LEU A 265 -24.84 -19.95 -19.89
C LEU A 265 -23.60 -19.38 -20.60
N THR A 266 -23.80 -18.83 -21.79
CA THR A 266 -22.74 -18.22 -22.62
C THR A 266 -23.09 -16.79 -23.03
N SER A 267 -24.05 -16.18 -22.34
CA SER A 267 -24.61 -14.86 -22.63
C SER A 267 -24.68 -14.00 -21.36
N ARG A 268 -25.26 -12.80 -21.48
CA ARG A 268 -25.51 -11.91 -20.34
C ARG A 268 -26.27 -12.61 -19.20
N PRO A 269 -26.15 -12.14 -17.95
CA PRO A 269 -26.94 -12.70 -16.86
C PRO A 269 -28.44 -12.71 -17.18
N PRO A 270 -29.15 -13.83 -16.92
CA PRO A 270 -30.60 -13.89 -17.05
C PRO A 270 -31.29 -12.81 -16.23
N LEU A 271 -32.23 -12.12 -16.86
CA LEU A 271 -33.06 -11.09 -16.20
C LEU A 271 -34.19 -11.74 -15.40
N GLY A 272 -34.73 -11.01 -14.42
CA GLY A 272 -35.99 -11.35 -13.74
C GLY A 272 -35.84 -12.05 -12.38
N GLN A 273 -34.62 -12.38 -11.97
CA GLN A 273 -34.33 -12.76 -10.58
C GLN A 273 -34.07 -11.49 -9.77
N LYS A 274 -34.93 -11.16 -8.81
CA LYS A 274 -34.76 -9.96 -7.98
C LYS A 274 -33.74 -10.14 -6.86
N ARG A 275 -33.62 -11.36 -6.34
CA ARG A 275 -32.74 -11.71 -5.22
C ARG A 275 -31.43 -12.30 -5.75
N ALA A 276 -30.30 -11.79 -5.26
CA ALA A 276 -28.97 -12.32 -5.57
C ALA A 276 -28.12 -12.51 -4.31
N VAL A 277 -27.23 -13.50 -4.35
CA VAL A 277 -26.10 -13.65 -3.45
C VAL A 277 -24.85 -13.20 -4.21
N LEU A 278 -24.12 -12.24 -3.64
CA LEU A 278 -22.79 -11.86 -4.09
C LEU A 278 -21.78 -12.28 -3.02
N TYR A 279 -20.96 -13.28 -3.34
CA TYR A 279 -19.90 -13.80 -2.49
C TYR A 279 -18.56 -13.18 -2.91
N LEU A 280 -17.91 -12.41 -2.02
CA LEU A 280 -16.58 -11.85 -2.23
C LEU A 280 -15.53 -12.82 -1.67
N SER A 281 -14.64 -13.30 -2.53
CA SER A 281 -13.65 -14.32 -2.18
C SER A 281 -12.58 -13.80 -1.20
N HIS A 282 -11.99 -14.71 -0.43
CA HIS A 282 -10.79 -14.40 0.35
C HIS A 282 -9.57 -14.26 -0.55
N ARG A 283 -9.35 -15.24 -1.44
CA ARG A 283 -8.18 -15.31 -2.33
C ARG A 283 -8.52 -15.75 -3.74
N SER A 284 -9.50 -16.63 -3.91
CA SER A 284 -9.87 -17.16 -5.22
C SER A 284 -11.30 -17.68 -5.20
N ALA A 285 -12.16 -17.06 -5.98
CA ALA A 285 -13.53 -17.52 -6.17
C ALA A 285 -13.57 -18.93 -6.79
N ASP A 286 -12.66 -19.26 -7.71
CA ASP A 286 -12.57 -20.61 -8.32
C ASP A 286 -12.24 -21.69 -7.29
N GLU A 287 -11.28 -21.44 -6.40
CA GLU A 287 -10.92 -22.41 -5.35
C GLU A 287 -12.03 -22.53 -4.30
N GLU A 288 -12.56 -21.39 -3.85
CA GLU A 288 -13.57 -21.35 -2.80
C GLU A 288 -14.88 -21.97 -3.28
N LEU A 289 -15.33 -21.71 -4.52
CA LEU A 289 -16.50 -22.38 -5.11
C LEU A 289 -16.42 -23.91 -5.06
N ARG A 290 -15.22 -24.48 -5.12
CA ARG A 290 -15.00 -25.94 -5.09
C ARG A 290 -14.94 -26.52 -3.68
N GLY A 291 -14.58 -25.72 -2.67
CA GLY A 291 -14.16 -26.25 -1.38
C GLY A 291 -14.71 -25.58 -0.13
N GLU A 292 -15.23 -24.35 -0.22
CA GLU A 292 -15.66 -23.58 0.96
C GLU A 292 -17.08 -23.98 1.41
N PRO A 293 -17.25 -24.54 2.63
CA PRO A 293 -18.55 -24.97 3.13
C PRO A 293 -19.62 -23.87 3.19
N LEU A 294 -19.23 -22.62 3.43
CA LEU A 294 -20.17 -21.49 3.45
C LEU A 294 -20.92 -21.33 2.12
N ILE A 295 -20.29 -21.63 0.99
CA ILE A 295 -20.94 -21.51 -0.32
C ILE A 295 -22.11 -22.50 -0.43
N GLN A 296 -21.92 -23.74 0.03
CA GLN A 296 -23.00 -24.75 0.05
C GLN A 296 -24.14 -24.35 0.99
N GLN A 297 -23.79 -23.77 2.15
CA GLN A 297 -24.77 -23.23 3.09
C GLN A 297 -25.59 -22.11 2.43
N LEU A 298 -24.93 -21.13 1.82
CA LEU A 298 -25.60 -20.00 1.16
C LEU A 298 -26.50 -20.47 0.01
N LEU A 299 -26.04 -21.41 -0.82
CA LEU A 299 -26.86 -22.00 -1.90
C LEU A 299 -28.11 -22.71 -1.35
N THR A 300 -28.01 -23.32 -0.17
CA THR A 300 -29.13 -24.01 0.48
C THR A 300 -30.12 -23.04 1.13
N GLU A 301 -29.61 -21.97 1.74
CA GLU A 301 -30.41 -20.93 2.42
C GLU A 301 -31.11 -20.00 1.42
N GLU A 302 -30.44 -19.63 0.32
CA GLU A 302 -30.91 -18.66 -0.68
C GLU A 302 -31.44 -19.37 -1.94
N LYS A 303 -32.22 -20.44 -1.75
CA LYS A 303 -32.82 -21.19 -2.87
C LYS A 303 -33.67 -20.26 -3.74
N GLY A 304 -33.35 -20.23 -5.04
CA GLY A 304 -34.02 -19.40 -6.03
C GLY A 304 -33.37 -18.03 -6.27
N ALA A 305 -32.41 -17.63 -5.43
CA ALA A 305 -31.57 -16.46 -5.70
C ALA A 305 -30.54 -16.75 -6.81
N ALA A 306 -30.15 -15.71 -7.54
CA ALA A 306 -28.99 -15.79 -8.42
C ALA A 306 -27.70 -15.82 -7.57
N PHE A 307 -26.77 -16.74 -7.84
CA PHE A 307 -25.53 -16.84 -7.05
C PHE A 307 -24.32 -16.39 -7.88
N TYR A 308 -23.57 -15.44 -7.33
CA TYR A 308 -22.35 -14.88 -7.89
C TYR A 308 -21.22 -15.01 -6.89
N ALA A 309 -20.04 -15.45 -7.34
CA ALA A 309 -18.78 -15.34 -6.62
C ALA A 309 -17.88 -14.34 -7.35
N CYS A 310 -17.16 -13.49 -6.62
CA CYS A 310 -16.40 -12.40 -7.19
C CYS A 310 -14.98 -12.34 -6.61
N ASP A 311 -14.00 -12.31 -7.51
CA ASP A 311 -12.65 -11.87 -7.23
C ASP A 311 -12.57 -10.35 -7.49
N LEU A 312 -12.34 -9.60 -6.43
CA LEU A 312 -12.01 -8.17 -6.52
C LEU A 312 -10.59 -8.03 -7.12
N ARG A 313 -10.21 -6.80 -7.51
CA ARG A 313 -8.91 -6.60 -8.18
C ARG A 313 -7.73 -7.19 -7.39
N GLY A 314 -6.85 -7.83 -8.15
CA GLY A 314 -5.56 -8.36 -7.72
C GLY A 314 -5.61 -9.62 -6.85
N ILE A 315 -6.75 -10.32 -6.83
CA ILE A 315 -6.86 -11.68 -6.27
C ILE A 315 -7.51 -12.62 -7.29
N GLY A 316 -7.44 -13.92 -7.02
CA GLY A 316 -7.99 -14.99 -7.85
C GLY A 316 -7.49 -14.91 -9.29
N ASP A 317 -8.42 -14.96 -10.23
CA ASP A 317 -8.10 -14.92 -11.67
C ASP A 317 -7.51 -13.56 -12.13
N SER A 318 -7.53 -12.52 -11.28
CA SER A 318 -6.93 -11.21 -11.54
C SER A 318 -5.59 -10.98 -10.82
N GLN A 319 -5.04 -12.01 -10.17
CA GLN A 319 -3.80 -11.92 -9.43
C GLN A 319 -2.62 -11.54 -10.36
N PRO A 320 -1.85 -10.49 -10.05
CA PRO A 320 -0.72 -10.07 -10.86
C PRO A 320 0.52 -10.93 -10.57
N ASP A 321 1.24 -11.29 -11.65
CA ASP A 321 2.51 -12.02 -11.60
C ASP A 321 3.70 -11.07 -11.83
N ILE A 322 3.77 -10.04 -10.98
CA ILE A 322 4.85 -9.04 -10.94
C ILE A 322 5.69 -9.22 -9.67
N CYS A 323 6.88 -8.63 -9.62
CA CYS A 323 7.85 -8.78 -8.53
C CYS A 323 8.37 -10.23 -8.38
N GLY A 324 8.22 -11.04 -9.43
CA GLY A 324 8.65 -12.44 -9.51
C GLY A 324 7.52 -13.46 -9.39
N ILE A 325 7.80 -14.67 -9.87
CA ILE A 325 6.81 -15.76 -9.98
C ILE A 325 6.37 -16.25 -8.60
N ASN A 326 5.06 -16.35 -8.37
CA ASN A 326 4.45 -16.83 -7.12
C ASN A 326 4.87 -16.03 -5.87
N GLN A 327 5.03 -14.72 -6.02
CA GLN A 327 5.51 -13.83 -4.95
C GLN A 327 4.41 -13.07 -4.22
N MET A 328 3.14 -13.16 -4.64
CA MET A 328 2.06 -12.25 -4.22
C MET A 328 1.99 -11.96 -2.71
N LEU A 329 2.14 -12.99 -1.86
CA LEU A 329 2.10 -12.88 -0.38
C LEU A 329 3.45 -12.93 0.32
N ARG A 330 4.56 -12.94 -0.43
CA ARG A 330 5.90 -12.87 0.16
C ARG A 330 6.22 -11.43 0.57
N PRO A 331 7.17 -11.22 1.51
CA PRO A 331 7.73 -9.89 1.71
C PRO A 331 8.15 -9.30 0.37
N TYR A 332 7.76 -8.05 0.12
CA TYR A 332 8.02 -7.36 -1.15
C TYR A 332 7.33 -7.97 -2.39
N GLY A 333 6.31 -8.81 -2.19
CA GLY A 333 5.48 -9.39 -3.23
C GLY A 333 4.54 -8.40 -3.93
N SER A 334 3.82 -8.88 -4.94
CA SER A 334 2.94 -8.03 -5.76
C SER A 334 1.82 -7.34 -4.99
N ASP A 335 1.23 -7.96 -3.96
CA ASP A 335 0.21 -7.30 -3.12
C ASP A 335 0.79 -6.12 -2.33
N TYR A 336 1.99 -6.31 -1.77
CA TYR A 336 2.72 -5.26 -1.06
C TYR A 336 3.10 -4.12 -2.01
N PHE A 337 3.69 -4.46 -3.17
CA PHE A 337 4.11 -3.50 -4.19
C PHE A 337 2.95 -2.62 -4.65
N ILE A 338 1.81 -3.22 -4.99
CA ILE A 338 0.62 -2.48 -5.43
C ILE A 338 0.06 -1.63 -4.30
N SER A 339 0.03 -2.16 -3.07
CA SER A 339 -0.46 -1.40 -1.92
C SER A 339 0.40 -0.17 -1.61
N ALA A 340 1.73 -0.30 -1.67
CA ALA A 340 2.64 0.82 -1.47
C ALA A 340 2.44 1.92 -2.54
N HIS A 341 2.35 1.54 -3.82
CA HIS A 341 2.07 2.49 -4.91
C HIS A 341 0.68 3.12 -4.80
N SER A 342 -0.31 2.33 -4.39
CA SER A 342 -1.68 2.80 -4.15
C SER A 342 -1.72 3.90 -3.08
N LEU A 343 -0.92 3.79 -2.02
CA LEU A 343 -0.81 4.84 -0.99
C LEU A 343 -0.06 6.08 -1.49
N MET A 344 0.97 5.90 -2.31
CA MET A 344 1.66 7.03 -2.97
C MET A 344 0.72 7.78 -3.93
N LEU A 345 -0.22 7.08 -4.57
CA LEU A 345 -1.27 7.63 -5.44
C LEU A 345 -2.49 8.16 -4.68
N ASP A 346 -2.46 8.16 -3.34
CA ASP A 346 -3.59 8.56 -2.48
C ASP A 346 -4.86 7.73 -2.72
N ARG A 347 -4.73 6.48 -3.17
CA ARG A 347 -5.86 5.57 -3.44
C ARG A 347 -5.68 4.26 -2.68
N PRO A 348 -5.95 4.19 -1.36
CA PRO A 348 -5.75 2.97 -0.57
C PRO A 348 -6.31 1.72 -1.25
N TYR A 349 -5.52 0.64 -1.29
CA TYR A 349 -5.87 -0.51 -2.13
C TYR A 349 -7.15 -1.22 -1.67
N LEU A 350 -7.42 -1.24 -0.35
CA LEU A 350 -8.70 -1.67 0.19
C LEU A 350 -9.88 -0.81 -0.31
N GLY A 351 -9.70 0.50 -0.41
CA GLY A 351 -10.73 1.39 -0.94
C GLY A 351 -11.04 1.14 -2.41
N GLN A 352 -10.02 0.81 -3.20
CA GLN A 352 -10.20 0.36 -4.58
C GLN A 352 -10.99 -0.96 -4.66
N ARG A 353 -10.73 -1.93 -3.78
CA ARG A 353 -11.49 -3.19 -3.70
C ARG A 353 -12.94 -2.97 -3.23
N VAL A 354 -13.17 -2.04 -2.30
CA VAL A 354 -14.54 -1.65 -1.91
C VAL A 354 -15.25 -0.98 -3.10
N PHE A 355 -14.56 -0.15 -3.86
CA PHE A 355 -15.12 0.43 -5.09
C PHE A 355 -15.50 -0.65 -6.11
N ASP A 356 -14.66 -1.68 -6.30
CA ASP A 356 -15.01 -2.83 -7.14
C ASP A 356 -16.32 -3.50 -6.69
N ALA A 357 -16.46 -3.77 -5.39
CA ALA A 357 -17.66 -4.39 -4.84
C ALA A 357 -18.91 -3.54 -5.08
N LEU A 358 -18.81 -2.22 -4.90
CA LEU A 358 -19.90 -1.27 -5.18
C LEU A 358 -20.29 -1.28 -6.66
N ARG A 359 -19.30 -1.28 -7.57
CA ARG A 359 -19.53 -1.32 -9.03
C ARG A 359 -20.14 -2.64 -9.48
N VAL A 360 -19.74 -3.77 -8.88
CA VAL A 360 -20.35 -5.08 -9.14
C VAL A 360 -21.80 -5.10 -8.64
N ILE A 361 -22.11 -4.52 -7.48
CA ILE A 361 -23.49 -4.40 -7.01
C ILE A 361 -24.33 -3.55 -7.96
N GLU A 362 -23.79 -2.44 -8.46
CA GLU A 362 -24.49 -1.60 -9.45
C GLU A 362 -24.75 -2.34 -10.77
N TRP A 363 -23.77 -3.13 -11.24
CA TRP A 363 -23.96 -4.02 -12.38
C TRP A 363 -25.06 -5.05 -12.15
N LEU A 364 -25.08 -5.70 -10.98
CA LEU A 364 -26.13 -6.65 -10.61
C LEU A 364 -27.51 -5.97 -10.60
N ALA A 365 -27.59 -4.74 -10.11
CA ALA A 365 -28.83 -3.97 -10.14
C ALA A 365 -29.32 -3.72 -11.58
N ASP A 366 -28.41 -3.43 -12.51
CA ASP A 366 -28.74 -3.29 -13.94
C ASP A 366 -29.18 -4.62 -14.59
N GLN A 367 -28.71 -5.75 -14.07
CA GLN A 367 -29.21 -7.07 -14.46
C GLN A 367 -30.56 -7.44 -13.79
N GLY A 368 -31.14 -6.54 -13.00
CA GLY A 368 -32.45 -6.69 -12.36
C GLY A 368 -32.43 -7.24 -10.93
N HIS A 369 -31.25 -7.35 -10.29
CA HIS A 369 -31.13 -7.78 -8.89
C HIS A 369 -31.37 -6.59 -7.96
N GLU A 370 -32.54 -6.53 -7.32
CA GLU A 370 -32.97 -5.45 -6.44
C GLU A 370 -32.55 -5.67 -4.96
N GLU A 371 -32.35 -6.93 -4.56
CA GLU A 371 -32.02 -7.32 -3.20
C GLU A 371 -30.79 -8.23 -3.18
N ILE A 372 -29.74 -7.80 -2.50
CA ILE A 372 -28.46 -8.50 -2.45
C ILE A 372 -28.20 -9.02 -1.04
N HIS A 373 -27.90 -10.32 -0.95
CA HIS A 373 -27.17 -10.90 0.15
C HIS A 373 -25.67 -10.76 -0.15
N LEU A 374 -25.00 -9.83 0.54
CA LEU A 374 -23.56 -9.66 0.40
C LEU A 374 -22.85 -10.58 1.39
N ALA A 375 -22.17 -11.58 0.86
CA ALA A 375 -21.35 -12.50 1.64
C ALA A 375 -19.87 -12.26 1.33
N GLY A 376 -18.99 -12.50 2.31
CA GLY A 376 -17.55 -12.44 2.07
C GLY A 376 -16.77 -13.29 3.05
N ARG A 377 -15.60 -13.76 2.61
CA ARG A 377 -14.64 -14.51 3.43
C ARG A 377 -13.32 -13.76 3.56
N GLY A 378 -12.71 -13.74 4.75
CA GLY A 378 -11.37 -13.19 4.95
C GLY A 378 -11.22 -11.76 4.43
N TRP A 379 -10.37 -11.57 3.44
CA TRP A 379 -10.18 -10.29 2.74
C TRP A 379 -11.45 -9.77 2.04
N GLY A 380 -12.22 -10.66 1.41
CA GLY A 380 -13.52 -10.34 0.82
C GLY A 380 -14.55 -9.93 1.87
N ALA A 381 -14.47 -10.48 3.09
CA ALA A 381 -15.33 -10.04 4.20
C ALA A 381 -15.04 -8.59 4.61
N LEU A 382 -13.77 -8.18 4.57
CA LEU A 382 -13.36 -6.80 4.87
C LEU A 382 -13.80 -5.80 3.79
N ALA A 383 -13.79 -6.18 2.51
CA ALA A 383 -14.40 -5.36 1.48
C ALA A 383 -15.94 -5.33 1.60
N ALA A 384 -16.55 -6.49 1.91
CA ALA A 384 -18.00 -6.64 2.03
C ALA A 384 -18.59 -5.77 3.16
N VAL A 385 -17.94 -5.67 4.32
CA VAL A 385 -18.46 -4.86 5.44
C VAL A 385 -18.56 -3.38 5.06
N PHE A 386 -17.55 -2.82 4.40
CA PHE A 386 -17.59 -1.41 3.95
C PHE A 386 -18.58 -1.20 2.81
N ALA A 387 -18.58 -2.09 1.81
CA ALA A 387 -19.54 -2.01 0.71
C ALA A 387 -20.99 -2.09 1.23
N ALA A 388 -21.28 -2.98 2.18
CA ALA A 388 -22.61 -3.11 2.77
C ALA A 388 -23.06 -1.81 3.48
N VAL A 389 -22.18 -1.15 4.25
CA VAL A 389 -22.54 0.12 4.92
C VAL A 389 -22.91 1.20 3.88
N LEU A 390 -22.22 1.22 2.74
CA LEU A 390 -22.39 2.22 1.69
C LEU A 390 -23.49 1.92 0.67
N GLU A 391 -23.95 0.67 0.57
CA GLU A 391 -24.86 0.21 -0.48
C GLU A 391 -26.20 -0.29 0.09
N PRO A 392 -27.30 0.47 -0.06
CA PRO A 392 -28.63 0.10 0.45
C PRO A 392 -29.24 -1.19 -0.12
N ARG A 393 -28.79 -1.66 -1.29
CA ARG A 393 -29.23 -2.94 -1.89
C ARG A 393 -28.68 -4.16 -1.17
N ALA A 394 -27.59 -4.02 -0.41
CA ALA A 394 -27.07 -5.08 0.46
C ALA A 394 -27.97 -5.22 1.69
N ARG A 395 -29.08 -5.97 1.55
CA ARG A 395 -30.13 -6.15 2.56
C ARG A 395 -29.83 -7.24 3.57
N GLN A 396 -28.89 -8.14 3.25
CA GLN A 396 -28.42 -9.18 4.14
C GLN A 396 -26.90 -9.30 4.03
N VAL A 397 -26.21 -9.50 5.16
CA VAL A 397 -24.75 -9.54 5.20
C VAL A 397 -24.26 -10.78 5.95
N THR A 398 -23.36 -11.56 5.34
CA THR A 398 -22.66 -12.67 6.00
C THR A 398 -21.16 -12.50 5.86
N LEU A 399 -20.46 -12.28 6.98
CA LEU A 399 -19.02 -12.11 7.01
C LEU A 399 -18.40 -13.31 7.71
N LYS A 400 -17.61 -14.09 6.97
CA LYS A 400 -16.88 -15.23 7.51
C LYS A 400 -15.40 -14.91 7.59
N ASN A 401 -14.73 -15.21 8.71
CA ASN A 401 -13.30 -14.98 8.87
C ASN A 401 -12.86 -13.51 8.63
N GLY A 402 -13.77 -12.55 8.79
CA GLY A 402 -13.44 -11.11 8.67
C GLY A 402 -12.63 -10.63 9.87
N LEU A 403 -11.80 -9.60 9.66
CA LEU A 403 -11.08 -8.94 10.76
C LEU A 403 -12.08 -8.41 11.80
N SER A 404 -11.78 -8.64 13.07
CA SER A 404 -12.66 -8.22 14.17
C SER A 404 -12.57 -6.72 14.45
N SER A 405 -11.35 -6.17 14.46
CA SER A 405 -11.06 -4.78 14.83
C SER A 405 -9.66 -4.36 14.36
N TYR A 406 -9.54 -3.14 13.84
CA TYR A 406 -8.24 -2.51 13.60
C TYR A 406 -7.54 -2.09 14.89
N LEU A 407 -8.28 -1.83 15.97
CA LEU A 407 -7.70 -1.51 17.27
C LEU A 407 -6.95 -2.72 17.83
N GLU A 408 -7.47 -3.93 17.63
CA GLU A 408 -6.77 -5.16 17.99
C GLU A 408 -5.44 -5.30 17.22
N VAL A 409 -5.44 -5.02 15.92
CA VAL A 409 -4.22 -5.04 15.09
C VAL A 409 -3.19 -4.03 15.62
N ALA A 410 -3.61 -2.80 15.90
CA ALA A 410 -2.72 -1.74 16.38
C ALA A 410 -2.14 -2.00 17.79
N ARG A 411 -2.77 -2.89 18.57
CA ARG A 411 -2.31 -3.33 19.90
C ARG A 411 -1.54 -4.64 19.89
N THR A 412 -1.37 -5.26 18.72
CA THR A 412 -0.67 -6.54 18.58
C THR A 412 0.68 -6.28 17.90
N GLU A 413 1.79 -6.66 18.55
CA GLU A 413 3.12 -6.47 17.97
C GLU A 413 3.30 -7.32 16.70
N ASP A 414 2.91 -8.59 16.76
CA ASP A 414 3.01 -9.56 15.66
C ASP A 414 1.63 -9.85 15.04
N TYR A 415 1.19 -9.01 14.11
CA TYR A 415 -0.03 -9.22 13.34
C TYR A 415 0.26 -9.84 11.97
N LYS A 416 -0.74 -10.51 11.38
CA LYS A 416 -0.66 -11.19 10.08
C LYS A 416 -1.80 -10.78 9.17
N TRP A 417 -1.90 -9.49 8.89
CA TRP A 417 -2.77 -8.94 7.84
C TRP A 417 -1.90 -8.29 6.78
N PRO A 418 -2.16 -8.54 5.48
CA PRO A 418 -1.33 -7.97 4.43
C PRO A 418 -1.51 -6.45 4.37
N TYR A 419 -0.48 -5.76 3.89
CA TYR A 419 -0.45 -4.31 3.85
C TYR A 419 -1.64 -3.71 3.07
N SER A 420 -2.14 -4.44 2.07
CA SER A 420 -3.32 -4.07 1.28
C SER A 420 -4.64 -3.97 2.06
N MET A 421 -4.69 -4.51 3.29
CA MET A 421 -5.89 -4.52 4.16
C MET A 421 -5.83 -3.49 5.28
N LEU A 422 -4.76 -2.69 5.35
CA LEU A 422 -4.49 -1.75 6.44
C LEU A 422 -4.60 -0.30 5.94
N PRO A 423 -5.81 0.26 5.85
CA PRO A 423 -6.00 1.64 5.43
C PRO A 423 -5.37 2.61 6.44
N PRO A 424 -4.72 3.70 5.96
CA PRO A 424 -4.07 4.66 6.83
C PRO A 424 -5.09 5.40 7.70
N ASN A 425 -4.71 5.67 8.95
CA ASN A 425 -5.45 6.52 9.89
C ASN A 425 -6.90 6.08 10.24
N ILE A 426 -7.32 4.86 9.91
CA ILE A 426 -8.71 4.41 10.11
C ILE A 426 -9.22 4.60 11.54
N LEU A 427 -8.41 4.29 12.55
CA LEU A 427 -8.80 4.38 13.97
C LEU A 427 -9.10 5.80 14.45
N ALA A 428 -8.61 6.84 13.74
CA ALA A 428 -8.97 8.21 14.03
C ALA A 428 -10.42 8.54 13.62
N HIS A 429 -11.04 7.72 12.78
CA HIS A 429 -12.34 7.98 12.17
C HIS A 429 -13.40 6.95 12.50
N PHE A 430 -13.08 5.65 12.53
CA PHE A 430 -13.98 4.55 12.93
C PHE A 430 -13.20 3.24 13.13
N ASP A 431 -13.88 2.19 13.56
CA ASP A 431 -13.39 0.81 13.58
C ASP A 431 -14.45 -0.17 13.03
N LEU A 432 -14.09 -1.43 12.78
CA LEU A 432 -14.98 -2.47 12.26
C LEU A 432 -16.20 -2.75 13.16
N PRO A 433 -16.10 -2.72 14.51
CA PRO A 433 -17.27 -2.80 15.37
C PRO A 433 -18.34 -1.73 15.11
N ASP A 434 -17.93 -0.51 14.71
CA ASP A 434 -18.85 0.57 14.34
C ASP A 434 -19.62 0.19 13.06
N CYS A 435 -18.93 -0.41 12.08
CA CYS A 435 -19.54 -0.92 10.85
C CYS A 435 -20.48 -2.11 11.13
N HIS A 436 -20.08 -3.04 11.99
CA HIS A 436 -20.93 -4.17 12.39
C HIS A 436 -22.21 -3.69 13.11
N ALA A 437 -22.11 -2.66 13.95
CA ALA A 437 -23.26 -2.06 14.60
C ALA A 437 -24.24 -1.45 13.59
N ALA A 438 -23.73 -0.76 12.57
CA ALA A 438 -24.52 -0.14 11.50
C ALA A 438 -25.22 -1.14 10.57
N LEU A 439 -24.85 -2.43 10.60
CA LEU A 439 -25.41 -3.48 9.76
C LEU A 439 -26.33 -4.45 10.52
N ARG A 440 -26.59 -4.22 11.81
CA ARG A 440 -27.43 -5.11 12.64
C ARG A 440 -28.86 -5.25 12.11
N ASP A 441 -29.42 -4.17 11.54
CA ASP A 441 -30.74 -4.16 10.92
C ASP A 441 -30.79 -4.89 9.56
N ARG A 442 -29.62 -5.26 9.02
CA ARG A 442 -29.45 -6.00 7.76
C ARG A 442 -29.10 -7.47 7.98
N SER A 443 -29.63 -8.08 9.05
CA SER A 443 -29.43 -9.50 9.38
C SER A 443 -27.96 -9.93 9.34
N LEU A 444 -27.05 -9.09 9.87
CA LEU A 444 -25.61 -9.35 9.88
C LEU A 444 -25.30 -10.69 10.59
N ARG A 445 -24.58 -11.57 9.89
CA ARG A 445 -24.00 -12.79 10.46
C ARG A 445 -22.48 -12.70 10.45
N LEU A 446 -21.87 -12.78 11.62
CA LEU A 446 -20.42 -12.91 11.79
C LEU A 446 -20.10 -14.38 12.09
N LEU A 447 -19.33 -15.01 11.20
CA LEU A 447 -18.95 -16.42 11.30
C LEU A 447 -17.44 -16.50 11.52
N GLU A 448 -17.02 -17.08 12.64
CA GLU A 448 -15.60 -17.36 12.93
C GLU A 448 -14.68 -16.14 12.69
N PRO A 449 -14.96 -14.98 13.31
CA PRO A 449 -14.19 -13.76 13.07
C PRO A 449 -12.71 -13.96 13.43
N TRP A 450 -11.84 -13.28 12.69
CA TRP A 450 -10.39 -13.39 12.79
C TRP A 450 -9.80 -12.25 13.62
N GLY A 451 -8.77 -12.58 14.40
CA GLY A 451 -8.01 -11.61 15.16
C GLY A 451 -6.84 -11.03 14.36
N ALA A 452 -5.95 -10.33 15.06
CA ALA A 452 -4.78 -9.71 14.45
C ALA A 452 -3.80 -10.71 13.79
N ALA A 453 -3.75 -11.96 14.25
CA ALA A 453 -2.78 -12.97 13.80
C ALA A 453 -3.28 -13.90 12.69
N ASP A 454 -4.50 -13.71 12.18
CA ASP A 454 -5.19 -14.72 11.36
C ASP A 454 -5.35 -14.34 9.87
N GLY A 455 -5.11 -13.08 9.49
CA GLY A 455 -5.40 -12.55 8.15
C GLY A 455 -4.66 -13.18 6.97
N MET A 456 -3.69 -14.07 7.25
CA MET A 456 -2.92 -14.85 6.29
C MET A 456 -3.25 -16.34 6.31
N ASN A 457 -4.23 -16.79 7.10
CA ASN A 457 -4.74 -18.16 7.06
C ASN A 457 -5.34 -18.46 5.67
N PRO A 458 -5.20 -19.69 5.14
CA PRO A 458 -5.69 -20.06 3.81
C PRO A 458 -7.22 -20.06 3.69
#